data_AF-A0A844CNH7-F1
#
_entry.id   AF-A0A844CNH7-F1
#
_cell.length_a   1.000
_cell.length_b   1.000
_cell.length_c   1.000
_cell.angle_alpha   90.00
_cell.angle_beta   90.00
_cell.angle_gamma   90.00
#
_symmetry.space_group_name_H-M   'P 1'
#
loop_
_entity.id
_entity.type
_entity.pdbx_description
1 polymer ?
#
loop_
_entity_poly.entity_id
_entity_poly.type
_entity_poly.pdbx_seq_one_letter_code
_entity_poly.pdbx_strand_id
1 'polypeptide(L)'
;MTRFLLIFATLLALAGQATAQKAGVGAWENPRRTMMSWIEETPALGWYYNWRTDQIHSRKHTARDVEFVPMIHGAKDINKRIRSDVPVRALLGFNEPDGGQGAHQANMPIREAVRLWPRLERRGLRLGSPATTQGQTLGRNSWQRRFMNQVEAKGLRVDFMAVHYYSTTGDVREFQRWLKAVYAEYRRPIWVTEFAFIDWRRPSSASYAKNARFIQQSMLMMERLPFVERYAWFAANPYPWKGRAPQINLVSNDLARTPVGRAFDQALSQISGVRVSSAD
;
A
#
# COMPACT_ATOMS: atom_id res chain seq x y z
N MET A 1 -12.43 63.79 -0.46
CA MET A 1 -12.36 62.90 -1.63
C MET A 1 -11.14 62.01 -1.47
N THR A 2 -11.35 60.85 -0.84
CA THR A 2 -10.26 60.04 -0.26
C THR A 2 -9.97 58.86 -1.20
N ARG A 3 -8.70 58.72 -1.58
CA ARG A 3 -8.14 57.71 -2.47
C ARG A 3 -8.34 56.30 -1.90
N PHE A 4 -8.82 55.36 -2.72
CA PHE A 4 -8.70 53.92 -2.46
C PHE A 4 -7.50 53.37 -3.25
N LEU A 5 -6.49 52.88 -2.53
CA LEU A 5 -5.39 52.09 -3.07
C LEU A 5 -5.82 50.61 -3.09
N LEU A 6 -5.83 50.00 -4.27
CA LEU A 6 -5.97 48.55 -4.45
C LEU A 6 -4.65 47.88 -4.07
N ILE A 7 -4.64 47.09 -2.99
CA ILE A 7 -3.55 46.18 -2.65
C ILE A 7 -3.88 44.81 -3.24
N PHE A 8 -3.18 44.44 -4.32
CA PHE A 8 -3.10 43.06 -4.78
C PHE A 8 -2.23 42.28 -3.79
N ALA A 9 -2.86 41.51 -2.90
CA ALA A 9 -2.15 40.53 -2.09
C ALA A 9 -2.07 39.21 -2.89
N THR A 10 -0.90 38.95 -3.47
CA THR A 10 -0.51 37.65 -4.00
C THR A 10 -0.38 36.65 -2.84
N LEU A 11 -1.43 35.85 -2.61
CA LEU A 11 -1.35 34.63 -1.83
C LEU A 11 -0.53 33.59 -2.62
N LEU A 12 0.80 33.62 -2.48
CA LEU A 12 1.61 32.45 -2.77
C LEU A 12 1.21 31.36 -1.77
N ALA A 13 0.66 30.28 -2.29
CA ALA A 13 0.32 29.08 -1.55
C ALA A 13 1.56 28.52 -0.84
N LEU A 14 1.66 28.76 0.47
CA LEU A 14 2.46 27.93 1.37
C LEU A 14 1.74 26.59 1.53
N ALA A 15 1.84 25.74 0.51
CA ALA A 15 1.63 24.32 0.67
C ALA A 15 2.82 23.76 1.44
N GLY A 16 2.87 24.03 2.75
CA GLY A 16 3.53 23.15 3.68
C GLY A 16 2.78 21.82 3.60
N GLN A 17 3.22 20.92 2.71
CA GLN A 17 2.78 19.54 2.78
C GLN A 17 3.23 19.05 4.15
N ALA A 18 2.33 19.03 5.13
CA ALA A 18 2.43 18.10 6.23
C ALA A 18 2.74 16.76 5.57
N THR A 19 3.98 16.28 5.71
CA THR A 19 4.44 15.13 4.96
C THR A 19 3.60 13.95 5.42
N ALA A 20 2.58 13.60 4.63
CA ALA A 20 1.66 12.53 5.00
C ALA A 20 2.48 11.27 5.31
N GLN A 21 2.11 10.58 6.37
CA GLN A 21 2.81 9.38 6.80
C GLN A 21 2.64 8.30 5.71
N LYS A 22 3.71 8.02 4.96
CA LYS A 22 3.65 7.11 3.80
C LYS A 22 3.61 5.64 4.22
N ALA A 23 4.27 5.34 5.34
CA ALA A 23 4.42 3.99 5.84
C ALA A 23 3.10 3.40 6.33
N GLY A 24 2.80 2.20 5.86
CA GLY A 24 1.70 1.37 6.30
C GLY A 24 2.07 -0.10 6.35
N VAL A 25 1.07 -0.95 6.55
CA VAL A 25 1.28 -2.40 6.64
C VAL A 25 0.08 -3.18 6.10
N GLY A 26 0.34 -4.31 5.47
CA GLY A 26 -0.66 -5.35 5.24
C GLY A 26 -0.77 -6.24 6.47
N ALA A 27 -1.95 -6.34 7.08
CA ALA A 27 -2.16 -7.08 8.33
C ALA A 27 -3.54 -7.75 8.38
N TRP A 28 -3.71 -8.72 9.27
CA TRP A 28 -4.99 -9.38 9.52
C TRP A 28 -5.16 -9.76 10.99
N GLU A 29 -6.36 -10.21 11.38
CA GLU A 29 -6.60 -10.69 12.74
C GLU A 29 -5.64 -11.82 13.12
N ASN A 30 -4.83 -11.62 14.15
CA ASN A 30 -4.15 -12.73 14.81
C ASN A 30 -5.16 -13.53 15.66
N PRO A 31 -4.86 -14.78 16.07
CA PRO A 31 -5.79 -15.63 16.82
C PRO A 31 -6.37 -14.98 18.10
N ARG A 32 -5.59 -14.11 18.75
CA ARG A 32 -6.01 -13.39 19.96
C ARG A 32 -6.82 -12.11 19.69
N ARG A 33 -6.94 -11.68 18.42
CA ARG A 33 -7.59 -10.44 17.97
C ARG A 33 -7.01 -9.19 18.65
N THR A 34 -5.68 -9.15 18.75
CA THR A 34 -4.88 -8.06 19.33
C THR A 34 -4.03 -7.31 18.29
N MET A 35 -4.01 -7.77 17.03
CA MET A 35 -3.26 -7.12 15.94
C MET A 35 -3.59 -5.64 15.82
N MET A 36 -4.85 -5.28 16.06
CA MET A 36 -5.25 -3.89 15.98
C MET A 36 -4.66 -3.01 17.08
N SER A 37 -4.52 -3.53 18.30
CA SER A 37 -3.80 -2.80 19.35
C SER A 37 -2.34 -2.57 18.95
N TRP A 38 -1.69 -3.58 18.35
CA TRP A 38 -0.33 -3.40 17.83
C TRP A 38 -0.24 -2.34 16.72
N ILE A 39 -1.21 -2.29 15.80
CA ILE A 39 -1.26 -1.28 14.74
C ILE A 39 -1.35 0.14 15.34
N GLU A 40 -2.30 0.37 16.24
CA GLU A 40 -2.51 1.69 16.86
C GLU A 40 -1.35 2.09 17.80
N GLU A 41 -0.69 1.12 18.43
CA GLU A 41 0.47 1.35 19.31
C GLU A 41 1.79 1.51 18.54
N THR A 42 1.82 1.27 17.23
CA THR A 42 3.04 1.42 16.41
C THR A 42 3.22 2.88 16.04
N PRO A 43 4.23 3.58 16.61
CA PRO A 43 4.43 4.99 16.35
C PRO A 43 4.73 5.22 14.87
N ALA A 44 4.22 6.32 14.32
CA ALA A 44 4.50 6.74 12.95
C ALA A 44 4.00 5.78 11.85
N LEU A 45 3.11 4.83 12.17
CA LEU A 45 2.38 4.04 11.20
C LEU A 45 1.15 4.83 10.74
N GLY A 46 1.07 5.15 9.44
CA GLY A 46 0.04 6.06 8.93
C GLY A 46 -1.25 5.37 8.52
N TRP A 47 -1.14 4.12 8.05
CA TRP A 47 -2.28 3.40 7.49
C TRP A 47 -2.06 1.89 7.51
N TYR A 48 -3.14 1.13 7.36
CA TYR A 48 -3.08 -0.30 7.11
C TYR A 48 -4.19 -0.73 6.15
N TYR A 49 -4.06 -1.93 5.63
CA TYR A 49 -5.13 -2.61 4.93
C TYR A 49 -5.06 -4.12 5.21
N ASN A 50 -6.14 -4.83 4.86
CA ASN A 50 -6.32 -6.24 5.20
C ASN A 50 -6.97 -7.04 4.07
N TRP A 51 -6.87 -6.58 2.82
CA TRP A 51 -7.48 -7.23 1.64
C TRP A 51 -9.01 -7.35 1.65
N ARG A 52 -9.71 -6.66 2.58
CA ARG A 52 -11.17 -6.73 2.71
C ARG A 52 -11.83 -5.35 2.62
N THR A 53 -13.16 -5.35 2.57
CA THR A 53 -13.99 -4.14 2.64
C THR A 53 -14.20 -3.65 4.07
N ASP A 54 -13.96 -4.50 5.06
CA ASP A 54 -14.17 -4.25 6.48
C ASP A 54 -12.84 -4.28 7.24
N GLN A 55 -12.70 -3.34 8.17
CA GLN A 55 -11.51 -3.19 9.01
C GLN A 55 -11.20 -4.45 9.85
N ILE A 56 -10.00 -4.51 10.42
CA ILE A 56 -9.63 -5.60 11.34
C ILE A 56 -10.46 -5.51 12.62
N HIS A 57 -11.05 -6.64 13.03
CA HIS A 57 -11.80 -6.74 14.28
C HIS A 57 -10.86 -6.82 15.49
N SER A 58 -11.13 -6.02 16.52
CA SER A 58 -10.48 -6.07 17.83
C SER A 58 -11.47 -6.47 18.91
N ARG A 59 -11.03 -7.19 19.95
CA ARG A 59 -11.85 -7.39 21.16
C ARG A 59 -11.91 -6.15 22.05
N LYS A 60 -10.88 -5.31 21.99
CA LYS A 60 -10.80 -4.06 22.75
C LYS A 60 -11.27 -2.92 21.86
N HIS A 61 -12.09 -2.04 22.42
CA HIS A 61 -12.32 -0.72 21.86
C HIS A 61 -11.08 0.14 22.16
N THR A 62 -10.19 0.26 21.18
CA THR A 62 -9.06 1.19 21.19
C THR A 62 -9.43 2.39 20.32
N ALA A 63 -9.03 3.60 20.73
CA ALA A 63 -9.06 4.78 19.85
C ALA A 63 -8.31 4.47 18.56
N ARG A 64 -8.81 5.00 17.44
CA ARG A 64 -8.34 4.63 16.09
C ARG A 64 -7.81 5.87 15.39
N ASP A 65 -6.50 5.93 15.25
CA ASP A 65 -5.80 7.03 14.59
C ASP A 65 -5.14 6.57 13.28
N VAL A 66 -4.80 5.28 13.17
CA VAL A 66 -4.23 4.70 11.95
C VAL A 66 -5.30 4.49 10.88
N GLU A 67 -5.10 5.05 9.69
CA GLU A 67 -6.10 5.00 8.61
C GLU A 67 -6.31 3.57 8.10
N PHE A 68 -7.56 3.11 8.12
CA PHE A 68 -7.96 1.90 7.39
C PHE A 68 -8.24 2.21 5.91
N VAL A 69 -7.55 1.51 5.01
CA VAL A 69 -7.83 1.55 3.57
C VAL A 69 -8.51 0.24 3.14
N PRO A 70 -9.80 0.25 2.77
CA PRO A 70 -10.49 -0.93 2.29
C PRO A 70 -10.04 -1.30 0.87
N MET A 71 -10.32 -2.56 0.51
CA MET A 71 -10.09 -3.12 -0.81
C MET A 71 -11.34 -3.83 -1.34
N ILE A 72 -11.67 -3.60 -2.62
CA ILE A 72 -12.54 -4.51 -3.37
C ILE A 72 -11.64 -5.58 -3.98
N HIS A 73 -11.40 -6.67 -3.24
CA HIS A 73 -10.39 -7.67 -3.64
C HIS A 73 -10.70 -8.31 -4.99
N GLY A 74 -11.95 -8.71 -5.24
CA GLY A 74 -12.36 -9.24 -6.54
C GLY A 74 -13.84 -9.06 -6.84
N ALA A 75 -14.32 -9.68 -7.91
CA ALA A 75 -15.70 -9.56 -8.37
C ALA A 75 -16.74 -9.90 -7.28
N LYS A 76 -16.45 -10.90 -6.42
CA LYS A 76 -17.31 -11.31 -5.30
C LYS A 76 -17.52 -10.21 -4.24
N ASP A 77 -16.62 -9.23 -4.16
CA ASP A 77 -16.63 -8.19 -3.15
C ASP A 77 -17.28 -6.89 -3.65
N ILE A 78 -17.63 -6.81 -4.94
CA ILE A 78 -18.05 -5.59 -5.62
C ILE A 78 -19.26 -4.88 -4.95
N ASN A 79 -20.18 -5.66 -4.39
CA ASN A 79 -21.39 -5.18 -3.73
C ASN A 79 -21.27 -5.15 -2.21
N LYS A 80 -20.13 -5.58 -1.63
CA LYS A 80 -19.95 -5.55 -0.17
C LYS A 80 -19.94 -4.10 0.31
N ARG A 81 -20.45 -3.91 1.52
CA ARG A 81 -20.40 -2.61 2.22
C ARG A 81 -19.02 -2.43 2.82
N ILE A 82 -18.47 -1.22 2.68
CA ILE A 82 -17.27 -0.83 3.41
C ILE A 82 -17.68 -0.62 4.88
N ARG A 83 -16.96 -1.26 5.81
CA ARG A 83 -17.23 -1.15 7.25
C ARG A 83 -15.96 -0.68 7.96
N SER A 84 -16.03 0.52 8.50
CA SER A 84 -14.92 1.18 9.19
C SER A 84 -15.50 2.03 10.31
N ASP A 85 -14.81 2.05 11.46
CA ASP A 85 -15.13 2.91 12.60
C ASP A 85 -14.53 4.31 12.39
N VAL A 86 -13.59 4.46 11.43
CA VAL A 86 -12.96 5.71 11.03
C VAL A 86 -13.31 6.11 9.60
N PRO A 87 -13.29 7.41 9.25
CA PRO A 87 -13.53 7.85 7.88
C PRO A 87 -12.57 7.20 6.87
N VAL A 88 -13.13 6.64 5.80
CA VAL A 88 -12.37 6.08 4.69
C VAL A 88 -12.15 7.16 3.63
N ARG A 89 -10.91 7.31 3.16
CA ARG A 89 -10.53 8.35 2.18
C ARG A 89 -10.11 7.78 0.82
N ALA A 90 -9.64 6.54 0.79
CA ALA A 90 -9.19 5.86 -0.41
C ALA A 90 -9.74 4.44 -0.50
N LEU A 91 -9.71 3.86 -1.70
CA LEU A 91 -10.14 2.50 -1.99
C LEU A 91 -9.09 1.81 -2.87
N LEU A 92 -8.64 0.64 -2.45
CA LEU A 92 -7.82 -0.23 -3.28
C LEU A 92 -8.71 -1.06 -4.22
N GLY A 93 -8.29 -1.16 -5.48
CA GLY A 93 -8.94 -1.98 -6.50
C GLY A 93 -8.66 -3.47 -6.34
N PHE A 94 -8.87 -4.22 -7.43
CA PHE A 94 -8.75 -5.68 -7.42
C PHE A 94 -7.32 -6.16 -7.14
N ASN A 95 -7.20 -7.23 -6.35
CA ASN A 95 -5.93 -7.83 -5.93
C ASN A 95 -5.47 -8.91 -6.91
N GLU A 96 -4.34 -8.70 -7.55
CA GLU A 96 -3.69 -9.61 -8.50
C GLU A 96 -4.68 -10.26 -9.48
N PRO A 97 -5.47 -9.46 -10.24
CA PRO A 97 -6.46 -10.00 -11.18
C PRO A 97 -5.84 -10.87 -12.28
N ASP A 98 -4.54 -10.73 -12.52
CA ASP A 98 -3.73 -11.49 -13.48
C ASP A 98 -3.23 -12.84 -12.94
N GLY A 99 -3.50 -13.14 -11.67
CA GLY A 99 -3.02 -14.31 -10.92
C GLY A 99 -3.35 -15.71 -11.48
N GLY A 100 -4.29 -15.80 -12.41
CA GLY A 100 -4.67 -17.06 -13.05
C GLY A 100 -5.45 -18.00 -12.13
N GLN A 101 -4.77 -18.98 -11.51
CA GLN A 101 -5.39 -20.05 -10.69
C GLN A 101 -5.08 -19.94 -9.19
N GLY A 102 -4.42 -18.89 -8.73
CA GLY A 102 -4.13 -18.70 -7.31
C GLY A 102 -5.41 -18.42 -6.51
N ALA A 103 -5.74 -19.27 -5.53
CA ALA A 103 -6.99 -19.13 -4.74
C ALA A 103 -7.06 -17.82 -3.91
N HIS A 104 -5.93 -17.16 -3.68
CA HIS A 104 -5.82 -15.92 -2.92
C HIS A 104 -5.87 -14.65 -3.79
N GLN A 105 -5.96 -14.80 -5.12
CA GLN A 105 -5.93 -13.70 -6.08
C GLN A 105 -7.33 -13.49 -6.68
N ALA A 106 -7.58 -12.34 -7.30
CA ALA A 106 -8.91 -12.03 -7.83
C ALA A 106 -9.26 -12.84 -9.09
N ASN A 107 -8.25 -13.24 -9.89
CA ASN A 107 -8.39 -14.03 -11.11
C ASN A 107 -9.46 -13.48 -12.06
N MET A 108 -9.28 -12.24 -12.51
CA MET A 108 -10.26 -11.49 -13.29
C MET A 108 -9.73 -11.19 -14.70
N PRO A 109 -10.47 -11.53 -15.76
CA PRO A 109 -10.15 -11.05 -17.09
C PRO A 109 -10.33 -9.54 -17.17
N ILE A 110 -9.50 -8.86 -17.95
CA ILE A 110 -9.52 -7.39 -18.09
C ILE A 110 -10.92 -6.86 -18.43
N ARG A 111 -11.63 -7.53 -19.34
CA ARG A 111 -13.01 -7.15 -19.75
C ARG A 111 -13.96 -7.07 -18.56
N GLU A 112 -13.81 -7.96 -17.59
CA GLU A 112 -14.65 -7.99 -16.41
C GLU A 112 -14.24 -6.90 -15.41
N ALA A 113 -12.95 -6.72 -15.17
CA ALA A 113 -12.45 -5.64 -14.32
C ALA A 113 -12.93 -4.27 -14.83
N VAL A 114 -12.83 -4.02 -16.14
CA VAL A 114 -13.31 -2.77 -16.77
C VAL A 114 -14.83 -2.63 -16.65
N ARG A 115 -15.60 -3.71 -16.85
CA ARG A 115 -17.07 -3.71 -16.70
C ARG A 115 -17.50 -3.38 -15.26
N LEU A 116 -16.76 -3.85 -14.27
CA LEU A 116 -17.08 -3.62 -12.85
C LEU A 116 -16.53 -2.29 -12.32
N TRP A 117 -15.53 -1.69 -12.98
CA TRP A 117 -14.85 -0.48 -12.54
C TRP A 117 -15.76 0.70 -12.18
N PRO A 118 -16.83 1.01 -12.97
CA PRO A 118 -17.75 2.09 -12.61
C PRO A 118 -18.43 1.91 -11.25
N ARG A 119 -18.54 0.67 -10.74
CA ARG A 119 -19.09 0.42 -9.39
C ARG A 119 -18.13 0.82 -8.28
N LEU A 120 -16.82 0.78 -8.54
CA LEU A 120 -15.80 1.27 -7.61
C LEU A 120 -15.76 2.80 -7.64
N GLU A 121 -15.82 3.41 -8.82
CA GLU A 121 -15.84 4.88 -8.96
C GLU A 121 -17.01 5.53 -8.23
N ARG A 122 -18.20 4.92 -8.31
CA ARG A 122 -19.40 5.38 -7.60
C ARG A 122 -19.29 5.36 -6.07
N ARG A 123 -18.25 4.74 -5.50
CA ARG A 123 -17.98 4.85 -4.06
C ARG A 123 -17.48 6.23 -3.67
N GLY A 124 -17.07 7.08 -4.63
CA GLY A 124 -16.67 8.47 -4.38
C GLY A 124 -15.32 8.61 -3.65
N LEU A 125 -14.60 7.51 -3.44
CA LEU A 125 -13.30 7.49 -2.78
C LEU A 125 -12.17 7.69 -3.81
N ARG A 126 -11.01 8.13 -3.33
CA ARG A 126 -9.78 8.13 -4.14
C ARG A 126 -9.42 6.68 -4.50
N LEU A 127 -9.39 6.36 -5.78
CA LEU A 127 -9.45 5.00 -6.28
C LEU A 127 -8.10 4.56 -6.86
N GLY A 128 -7.48 3.58 -6.22
CA GLY A 128 -6.28 2.93 -6.72
C GLY A 128 -6.59 1.96 -7.86
N SER A 129 -5.67 1.81 -8.79
CA SER A 129 -5.75 0.78 -9.83
C SER A 129 -5.89 -0.62 -9.21
N PRO A 130 -6.27 -1.66 -9.99
CA PRO A 130 -5.94 -3.02 -9.61
C PRO A 130 -4.43 -3.12 -9.35
N ALA A 131 -4.03 -3.92 -8.36
CA ALA A 131 -2.64 -4.23 -8.09
C ALA A 131 -2.32 -5.59 -8.71
N THR A 132 -1.67 -5.60 -9.87
CA THR A 132 -1.27 -6.84 -10.56
C THR A 132 -0.07 -7.52 -9.88
N THR A 133 0.18 -8.79 -10.19
CA THR A 133 1.50 -9.36 -9.87
C THR A 133 2.59 -8.52 -10.53
N GLN A 134 3.76 -8.45 -9.91
CA GLN A 134 4.87 -7.58 -10.34
C GLN A 134 5.22 -7.74 -11.84
N GLY A 135 5.14 -8.96 -12.38
CA GLY A 135 5.45 -9.25 -13.79
C GLY A 135 4.39 -8.78 -14.78
N GLN A 136 3.20 -8.41 -14.31
CA GLN A 136 2.06 -7.93 -15.11
C GLN A 136 1.76 -6.44 -14.90
N THR A 137 2.64 -5.73 -14.19
CA THR A 137 2.53 -4.28 -13.96
C THR A 137 3.08 -3.44 -15.11
N LEU A 138 4.15 -3.87 -15.79
CA LEU A 138 4.84 -3.10 -16.84
C LEU A 138 4.81 -3.81 -18.18
N GLY A 139 4.80 -3.02 -19.26
CA GLY A 139 4.94 -3.53 -20.63
C GLY A 139 3.63 -3.61 -21.40
N ARG A 140 3.71 -3.46 -22.71
CA ARG A 140 2.56 -3.22 -23.60
C ARG A 140 1.50 -4.32 -23.58
N ASN A 141 1.93 -5.57 -23.33
CA ASN A 141 1.06 -6.74 -23.27
C ASN A 141 0.66 -7.14 -21.84
N SER A 142 1.15 -6.42 -20.84
CA SER A 142 0.84 -6.68 -19.44
C SER A 142 -0.65 -6.47 -19.14
N TRP A 143 -1.17 -7.19 -18.15
CA TRP A 143 -2.55 -7.01 -17.70
C TRP A 143 -2.82 -5.55 -17.31
N GLN A 144 -1.92 -4.94 -16.53
CA GLN A 144 -2.08 -3.58 -16.03
C GLN A 144 -2.17 -2.58 -17.19
N ARG A 145 -1.25 -2.65 -18.16
CA ARG A 145 -1.25 -1.70 -19.28
C ARG A 145 -2.49 -1.83 -20.15
N ARG A 146 -2.95 -3.06 -20.40
CA ARG A 146 -4.17 -3.31 -21.19
C ARG A 146 -5.44 -2.89 -20.46
N PHE A 147 -5.48 -3.00 -19.12
CA PHE A 147 -6.55 -2.44 -18.31
C PHE A 147 -6.54 -0.91 -18.36
N MET A 148 -5.37 -0.30 -18.12
CA MET A 148 -5.21 1.16 -18.13
C MET A 148 -5.60 1.78 -19.48
N ASN A 149 -5.26 1.14 -20.60
CA ASN A 149 -5.71 1.58 -21.94
C ASN A 149 -7.25 1.61 -22.07
N GLN A 150 -7.95 0.62 -21.50
CA GLN A 150 -9.40 0.53 -21.60
C GLN A 150 -10.12 1.52 -20.67
N VAL A 151 -9.60 1.77 -19.47
CA VAL A 151 -10.16 2.79 -18.58
C VAL A 151 -9.92 4.20 -19.15
N GLU A 152 -8.74 4.47 -19.71
CA GLU A 152 -8.43 5.74 -20.39
C GLU A 152 -9.34 5.96 -21.60
N ALA A 153 -9.48 4.97 -22.48
CA ALA A 153 -10.36 5.05 -23.65
C ALA A 153 -11.85 5.24 -23.30
N LYS A 154 -12.26 4.84 -22.09
CA LYS A 154 -13.63 4.99 -21.58
C LYS A 154 -13.81 6.21 -20.67
N GLY A 155 -12.76 6.98 -20.41
CA GLY A 155 -12.80 8.11 -19.49
C GLY A 155 -13.05 7.72 -18.03
N LEU A 156 -12.73 6.49 -17.63
CA LEU A 156 -12.89 6.02 -16.26
C LEU A 156 -11.71 6.47 -15.38
N ARG A 157 -11.99 6.80 -14.12
CA ARG A 157 -11.03 7.35 -13.15
C ARG A 157 -10.18 6.26 -12.49
N VAL A 158 -8.89 6.53 -12.41
CA VAL A 158 -7.89 5.81 -11.61
C VAL A 158 -6.97 6.86 -10.99
N ASP A 159 -7.01 7.10 -9.69
CA ASP A 159 -6.30 8.26 -9.11
C ASP A 159 -4.82 7.97 -8.80
N PHE A 160 -4.48 6.71 -8.53
CA PHE A 160 -3.11 6.27 -8.28
C PHE A 160 -2.90 4.82 -8.73
N MET A 161 -1.65 4.45 -8.95
CA MET A 161 -1.26 3.07 -9.24
C MET A 161 -1.00 2.33 -7.94
N ALA A 162 -1.75 1.26 -7.68
CA ALA A 162 -1.43 0.28 -6.65
C ALA A 162 -0.55 -0.80 -7.26
N VAL A 163 0.58 -1.13 -6.61
CA VAL A 163 1.57 -2.07 -7.17
C VAL A 163 2.18 -2.99 -6.12
N HIS A 164 2.53 -4.21 -6.52
CA HIS A 164 3.24 -5.19 -5.70
C HIS A 164 4.68 -5.38 -6.17
N TYR A 165 5.62 -5.49 -5.23
CA TYR A 165 7.03 -5.73 -5.55
C TYR A 165 7.68 -6.73 -4.58
N TYR A 166 8.01 -7.90 -5.09
CA TYR A 166 8.69 -8.95 -4.34
C TYR A 166 10.10 -9.14 -4.86
N SER A 167 11.09 -8.73 -4.07
CA SER A 167 12.50 -8.82 -4.48
C SER A 167 13.03 -10.23 -4.27
N THR A 168 13.66 -10.78 -5.30
CA THR A 168 14.43 -12.04 -5.21
C THR A 168 15.93 -11.81 -5.00
N THR A 169 16.40 -10.57 -5.17
CA THR A 169 17.82 -10.17 -5.10
C THR A 169 18.15 -9.40 -3.82
N GLY A 170 17.16 -8.68 -3.27
CA GLY A 170 17.34 -7.73 -2.18
C GLY A 170 17.93 -6.39 -2.64
N ASP A 171 18.12 -6.16 -3.94
CA ASP A 171 18.66 -4.90 -4.46
C ASP A 171 17.60 -3.80 -4.46
N VAL A 172 17.74 -2.84 -3.54
CA VAL A 172 16.85 -1.67 -3.45
C VAL A 172 16.97 -0.74 -4.67
N ARG A 173 18.11 -0.75 -5.38
CA ARG A 173 18.27 0.03 -6.62
C ARG A 173 17.45 -0.56 -7.77
N GLU A 174 17.33 -1.89 -7.84
CA GLU A 174 16.39 -2.55 -8.78
C GLU A 174 14.96 -2.11 -8.49
N PHE A 175 14.56 -2.12 -7.21
CA PHE A 175 13.23 -1.68 -6.82
C PHE A 175 12.99 -0.21 -7.18
N GLN A 176 13.94 0.68 -6.87
CA GLN A 176 13.84 2.09 -7.23
C GLN A 176 13.73 2.32 -8.74
N ARG A 177 14.51 1.61 -9.56
CA ARG A 177 14.43 1.70 -11.03
C ARG A 177 13.06 1.23 -11.53
N TRP A 178 12.54 0.15 -10.96
CA TRP A 178 11.22 -0.35 -11.31
C TRP A 178 10.11 0.65 -10.95
N LEU A 179 10.13 1.26 -9.77
CA LEU A 179 9.16 2.31 -9.40
C LEU A 179 9.21 3.52 -10.34
N LYS A 180 10.42 3.94 -10.75
CA LYS A 180 10.59 5.00 -11.76
C LYS A 180 9.98 4.61 -13.12
N ALA A 181 10.12 3.35 -13.52
CA ALA A 181 9.51 2.84 -14.76
C ALA A 181 7.98 2.82 -14.68
N VAL A 182 7.41 2.36 -13.56
CA VAL A 182 5.95 2.42 -13.31
C VAL A 182 5.46 3.86 -13.40
N TYR A 183 6.15 4.80 -12.75
CA TYR A 183 5.76 6.21 -12.79
C TYR A 183 5.87 6.79 -14.21
N ALA A 184 6.91 6.44 -14.97
CA ALA A 184 7.08 6.89 -16.34
C ALA A 184 5.98 6.36 -17.28
N GLU A 185 5.54 5.11 -17.10
CA GLU A 185 4.52 4.45 -17.94
C GLU A 185 3.10 4.95 -17.65
N TYR A 186 2.76 5.22 -16.37
CA TYR A 186 1.39 5.53 -15.98
C TYR A 186 1.16 6.99 -15.59
N ARG A 187 2.22 7.75 -15.26
CA ARG A 187 2.17 9.18 -14.90
C ARG A 187 1.15 9.50 -13.80
N ARG A 188 1.01 8.60 -12.83
CA ARG A 188 0.12 8.71 -11.67
C ARG A 188 0.91 8.44 -10.39
N PRO A 189 0.53 9.02 -9.24
CA PRO A 189 1.14 8.66 -7.96
C PRO A 189 1.09 7.15 -7.70
N ILE A 190 2.06 6.64 -6.94
CA ILE A 190 2.23 5.21 -6.68
C ILE A 190 1.99 4.90 -5.21
N TRP A 191 1.18 3.87 -4.97
CA TRP A 191 1.07 3.17 -3.69
C TRP A 191 1.67 1.78 -3.84
N VAL A 192 2.73 1.48 -3.10
CA VAL A 192 3.30 0.13 -3.05
C VAL A 192 2.51 -0.67 -2.01
N THR A 193 1.50 -1.41 -2.42
CA THR A 193 0.57 -2.07 -1.49
C THR A 193 1.12 -3.38 -0.92
N GLU A 194 2.11 -3.99 -1.57
CA GLU A 194 2.87 -5.12 -1.03
C GLU A 194 4.33 -5.02 -1.44
N PHE A 195 5.24 -5.16 -0.48
CA PHE A 195 6.65 -5.41 -0.77
C PHE A 195 7.33 -6.26 0.31
N ALA A 196 8.26 -7.11 -0.12
CA ALA A 196 9.13 -7.92 0.73
C ALA A 196 10.34 -8.47 -0.04
N PHE A 197 11.33 -9.00 0.67
CA PHE A 197 12.34 -9.88 0.09
C PHE A 197 11.85 -11.34 0.17
N ILE A 198 11.39 -11.87 -0.96
CA ILE A 198 10.90 -13.25 -1.08
C ILE A 198 10.89 -13.71 -2.54
N ASP A 199 11.35 -14.94 -2.76
CA ASP A 199 11.06 -15.70 -3.96
C ASP A 199 9.92 -16.69 -3.65
N TRP A 200 8.72 -16.43 -4.16
CA TRP A 200 7.55 -17.29 -3.91
C TRP A 200 7.70 -18.73 -4.44
N ARG A 201 8.64 -18.98 -5.37
CA ARG A 201 9.02 -20.32 -5.82
C ARG A 201 10.05 -20.98 -4.91
N ARG A 202 10.86 -20.18 -4.20
CA ARG A 202 11.89 -20.63 -3.23
C ARG A 202 11.74 -19.86 -1.90
N PRO A 203 10.64 -20.06 -1.16
CA PRO A 203 10.31 -19.26 0.03
C PRO A 203 11.33 -19.41 1.17
N SER A 204 12.09 -20.50 1.20
CA SER A 204 13.20 -20.71 2.15
C SER A 204 14.39 -19.77 1.93
N SER A 205 14.46 -19.08 0.79
CA SER A 205 15.51 -18.08 0.55
C SER A 205 15.33 -16.82 1.39
N ALA A 206 14.09 -16.53 1.82
CA ALA A 206 13.75 -15.45 2.73
C ALA A 206 14.25 -15.78 4.14
N SER A 207 14.98 -14.83 4.73
CA SER A 207 15.41 -14.90 6.12
C SER A 207 15.11 -13.58 6.81
N TYR A 208 14.97 -13.62 8.13
CA TYR A 208 14.77 -12.40 8.90
C TYR A 208 15.91 -11.40 8.71
N ALA A 209 17.16 -11.87 8.59
CA ALA A 209 18.30 -11.00 8.35
C ALA A 209 18.23 -10.26 6.99
N LYS A 210 17.87 -10.98 5.92
CA LYS A 210 17.72 -10.36 4.59
C LYS A 210 16.54 -9.39 4.54
N ASN A 211 15.39 -9.78 5.10
CA ASN A 211 14.21 -8.91 5.16
C ASN A 211 14.44 -7.68 6.05
N ALA A 212 15.15 -7.80 7.18
CA ALA A 212 15.48 -6.68 8.05
C ALA A 212 16.35 -5.63 7.34
N ARG A 213 17.31 -6.06 6.53
CA ARG A 213 18.11 -5.13 5.70
C ARG A 213 17.26 -4.51 4.59
N PHE A 214 16.48 -5.32 3.88
CA PHE A 214 15.69 -4.88 2.74
C PHE A 214 14.60 -3.88 3.15
N ILE A 215 13.86 -4.13 4.23
CA ILE A 215 12.78 -3.25 4.70
C ILE A 215 13.31 -1.86 5.07
N GLN A 216 14.41 -1.80 5.83
CA GLN A 216 15.00 -0.53 6.25
C GLN A 216 15.46 0.29 5.04
N GLN A 217 16.21 -0.32 4.12
CA GLN A 217 16.75 0.38 2.96
C GLN A 217 15.67 0.79 1.96
N SER A 218 14.66 -0.06 1.72
CA SER A 218 13.58 0.23 0.78
C SER A 218 12.62 1.31 1.28
N MET A 219 12.30 1.35 2.59
CA MET A 219 11.49 2.42 3.17
C MET A 219 12.18 3.78 3.04
N LEU A 220 13.47 3.88 3.43
CA LEU A 220 14.25 5.12 3.29
C LEU A 220 14.37 5.57 1.82
N MET A 221 14.46 4.62 0.89
CA MET A 221 14.45 4.92 -0.54
C MET A 221 13.09 5.48 -0.99
N MET A 222 11.97 4.87 -0.59
CA MET A 222 10.62 5.31 -0.99
C MET A 222 10.23 6.65 -0.39
N GLU A 223 10.69 7.00 0.81
CA GLU A 223 10.50 8.34 1.38
C GLU A 223 11.07 9.44 0.46
N ARG A 224 12.22 9.18 -0.19
CA ARG A 224 12.90 10.11 -1.11
C ARG A 224 12.28 10.16 -2.50
N LEU A 225 11.27 9.35 -2.81
CA LEU A 225 10.57 9.37 -4.10
C LEU A 225 9.28 10.18 -3.97
N PRO A 226 9.17 11.37 -4.58
CA PRO A 226 7.99 12.23 -4.43
C PRO A 226 6.73 11.64 -5.08
N PHE A 227 6.90 10.79 -6.09
CA PHE A 227 5.78 10.10 -6.74
C PHE A 227 5.30 8.84 -6.00
N VAL A 228 6.00 8.40 -4.94
CA VAL A 228 5.52 7.35 -4.04
C VAL A 228 4.82 8.02 -2.86
N GLU A 229 3.52 7.82 -2.74
CA GLU A 229 2.71 8.44 -1.68
C GLU A 229 2.54 7.54 -0.48
N ARG A 230 2.44 6.22 -0.70
CA ARG A 230 2.24 5.23 0.36
C ARG A 230 2.97 3.92 0.05
N TYR A 231 3.38 3.20 1.09
CA TYR A 231 3.90 1.85 0.96
C TYR A 231 3.49 0.98 2.15
N ALA A 232 3.24 -0.31 1.92
CA ALA A 232 2.83 -1.26 2.94
C ALA A 232 3.67 -2.54 2.89
N TRP A 233 4.34 -2.86 4.00
CA TRP A 233 5.12 -4.09 4.10
C TRP A 233 4.20 -5.31 4.05
N PHE A 234 4.60 -6.34 3.31
CA PHE A 234 3.95 -7.65 3.29
C PHE A 234 4.76 -8.64 4.14
N ALA A 235 4.33 -9.00 5.34
CA ALA A 235 3.16 -8.52 6.07
C ALA A 235 3.48 -8.36 7.57
N ALA A 236 2.58 -7.76 8.35
CA ALA A 236 2.74 -7.67 9.81
C ALA A 236 2.83 -9.08 10.44
N ASN A 237 1.88 -9.95 10.07
CA ASN A 237 1.67 -11.28 10.62
C ASN A 237 2.44 -12.38 9.83
N PRO A 238 2.70 -13.56 10.42
CA PRO A 238 3.23 -14.73 9.70
C PRO A 238 2.28 -15.22 8.61
N TYR A 239 2.66 -15.10 7.34
CA TYR A 239 1.89 -15.58 6.19
C TYR A 239 2.22 -17.05 5.87
N PRO A 240 1.28 -18.01 6.04
CA PRO A 240 1.52 -19.40 5.67
C PRO A 240 1.56 -19.57 4.15
N TRP A 241 2.64 -20.16 3.64
CA TRP A 241 2.84 -20.49 2.23
C TRP A 241 3.36 -21.92 2.10
N LYS A 242 2.58 -22.80 1.45
CA LYS A 242 2.92 -24.23 1.26
C LYS A 242 3.34 -24.92 2.57
N GLY A 243 2.59 -24.67 3.64
CA GLY A 243 2.79 -25.32 4.95
C GLY A 243 3.89 -24.72 5.84
N ARG A 244 4.52 -23.60 5.44
CA ARG A 244 5.50 -22.88 6.27
C ARG A 244 5.29 -21.38 6.18
N ALA A 245 5.68 -20.62 7.20
CA ALA A 245 5.71 -19.17 7.12
C ALA A 245 7.12 -18.71 6.72
N PRO A 246 7.30 -18.06 5.55
CA PRO A 246 8.56 -17.41 5.21
C PRO A 246 8.90 -16.35 6.27
N GLN A 247 10.19 -16.12 6.50
CA GLN A 247 10.67 -15.16 7.51
C GLN A 247 10.57 -13.70 7.00
N ILE A 248 9.34 -13.23 6.82
CA ILE A 248 8.98 -11.88 6.34
C ILE A 248 8.23 -11.06 7.41
N ASN A 249 7.57 -11.73 8.36
CA ASN A 249 6.64 -11.11 9.30
C ASN A 249 7.32 -10.14 10.26
N LEU A 250 6.66 -9.03 10.59
CA LEU A 250 7.14 -8.05 11.57
C LEU A 250 6.99 -8.56 13.00
N VAL A 251 5.90 -9.26 13.28
CA VAL A 251 5.58 -9.82 14.59
C VAL A 251 5.12 -11.26 14.50
N SER A 252 5.31 -12.03 15.57
CA SER A 252 4.71 -13.36 15.72
C SER A 252 3.19 -13.28 15.95
N ASN A 253 2.51 -14.43 16.02
CA ASN A 253 1.08 -14.46 16.34
C ASN A 253 0.75 -13.90 17.73
N ASP A 254 1.70 -13.96 18.66
CA ASP A 254 1.61 -13.38 20.00
C ASP A 254 2.22 -11.96 20.07
N LEU A 255 2.40 -11.32 18.90
CA LEU A 255 2.92 -9.95 18.75
C LEU A 255 4.38 -9.75 19.18
N ALA A 256 5.15 -10.83 19.35
CA ALA A 256 6.58 -10.72 19.62
C ALA A 256 7.32 -10.18 18.39
N ARG A 257 8.10 -9.11 18.54
CA ARG A 257 8.86 -8.49 17.45
C ARG A 257 9.90 -9.43 16.87
N THR A 258 9.86 -9.63 15.56
CA THR A 258 10.94 -10.32 14.82
C THR A 258 12.11 -9.35 14.56
N PRO A 259 13.26 -9.83 14.03
CA PRO A 259 14.29 -8.92 13.54
C PRO A 259 13.80 -7.96 12.45
N VAL A 260 12.83 -8.37 11.63
CA VAL A 260 12.24 -7.51 10.58
C VAL A 260 11.37 -6.43 11.22
N GLY A 261 10.56 -6.78 12.23
CA GLY A 261 9.79 -5.81 13.01
C GLY A 261 10.68 -4.76 13.69
N ARG A 262 11.81 -5.17 14.28
CA ARG A 262 12.77 -4.20 14.85
C ARG A 262 13.36 -3.26 13.80
N ALA A 263 13.71 -3.77 12.62
CA ALA A 263 14.21 -2.94 11.53
C ALA A 263 13.14 -1.98 10.97
N PHE A 264 11.88 -2.42 10.94
CA PHE A 264 10.73 -1.57 10.61
C PHE A 264 10.58 -0.42 11.60
N ASP A 265 10.56 -0.72 12.90
CA ASP A 265 10.46 0.28 13.97
C ASP A 265 11.60 1.30 13.90
N GLN A 266 12.83 0.84 13.63
CA GLN A 266 14.01 1.70 13.44
C GLN A 266 13.87 2.61 12.22
N ALA A 267 13.38 2.08 11.10
CA ALA A 267 13.15 2.86 9.89
C ALA A 267 12.07 3.92 10.11
N LEU A 268 10.95 3.57 10.77
CA LEU A 268 9.90 4.53 11.13
C LEU A 268 10.44 5.65 12.02
N SER A 269 11.20 5.30 13.06
CA SER A 269 11.84 6.28 13.95
C SER A 269 12.76 7.22 13.19
N GLN A 270 13.61 6.70 12.30
CA GLN A 270 14.51 7.50 11.47
C GLN A 270 13.73 8.46 10.54
N ILE A 271 12.66 7.98 9.91
CA ILE A 271 11.82 8.77 9.02
C ILE A 271 11.14 9.91 9.78
N SER A 272 10.59 9.61 10.96
CA SER A 272 9.98 10.62 11.83
C SER A 272 10.98 11.64 12.35
N GLY A 273 12.17 11.19 12.78
CA GLY A 273 13.23 12.09 13.25
C GLY A 273 13.69 13.08 12.19
N VAL A 274 13.87 12.62 10.94
CA VAL A 274 14.20 13.49 9.80
C VAL A 274 13.09 14.53 9.56
N ARG A 275 11.80 14.13 9.66
CA ARG A 275 10.67 15.03 9.46
C ARG A 275 10.59 16.13 10.51
N VAL A 276 10.81 15.80 11.79
CA VAL A 276 10.87 16.79 12.88
C VAL A 276 11.99 17.80 12.61
N SER A 277 13.21 17.32 12.31
CA SER A 277 14.34 18.22 12.03
C SER A 277 14.19 19.10 10.78
N SER A 278 13.28 18.75 9.86
CA SER A 278 13.01 19.53 8.65
C SER A 278 11.87 20.55 8.82
N ALA A 279 11.17 20.50 9.94
CA ALA A 279 10.06 21.40 10.27
C ALA A 279 10.46 22.53 11.24
N ASP A 280 11.65 22.44 11.84
CA ASP A 280 12.31 23.48 12.65
C ASP A 280 13.23 24.36 11.79
#